data_AF-Q3B4K1-F1
#
_entry.id   AF-Q3B4K1-F1
#
_cell.length_a   1.000
_cell.length_b   1.000
_cell.length_c   1.000
_cell.angle_alpha   90.00
_cell.angle_beta   90.00
_cell.angle_gamma   90.00
#
_symmetry.space_group_name_H-M   'P 1'
#
loop_
_entity.id
_entity.type
_entity.pdbx_description
1 polymer ?
#
loop_
_entity_poly.entity_id
_entity_poly.type
_entity_poly.pdbx_seq_one_letter_code
_entity_poly.pdbx_strand_id
1 'polypeptide(L)'
;MPLDIKAVLRKYFYLLPVVFFLTGLATLYYIQTVLSEQDAVTEISLNLKDVEGWIDHNESALKLLQEESDEQSIAKAHAFAYMINLKPAILHTPAELDRIRSILNVDELHVANSRGILIASTIPDYVGYRYESDPQSSAFMLAIDYPEFAYAQPLMPKGADKSIFQYTGVARLDEKGIVQTGNQPKRLLKAMAATDIRELLTDVRLGKSGKLLVTDLDGVILSASDRSSIGKELHEFGFQRHEINGTEGKFHTAIAGRRSYCVYRVAGDHIIIGLLPTSEIYAERNIALLVFSITGLLTLILPVWALNRKYTSR
;
A
#
# COMPACT_ATOMS: atom_id res chain seq x y z
N MET A 1 -55.63 -8.91 58.48
CA MET A 1 -55.08 -10.18 57.96
C MET A 1 -53.57 -9.98 57.84
N PRO A 2 -52.75 -10.55 58.74
CA PRO A 2 -51.31 -10.31 58.68
C PRO A 2 -50.77 -10.97 57.41
N LEU A 3 -50.05 -10.21 56.58
CA LEU A 3 -49.28 -10.80 55.48
C LEU A 3 -48.36 -11.86 56.09
N ASP A 4 -48.50 -13.11 55.67
CA ASP A 4 -47.54 -14.16 56.02
C ASP A 4 -46.23 -13.87 55.29
N ILE A 5 -45.38 -13.07 55.93
CA ILE A 5 -44.08 -12.63 55.44
C ILE A 5 -43.21 -13.83 55.04
N LYS A 6 -43.38 -15.01 55.68
CA LYS A 6 -42.65 -16.24 55.34
C LYS A 6 -43.14 -16.86 54.03
N ALA A 7 -44.44 -16.82 53.76
CA ALA A 7 -45.00 -17.30 52.49
C ALA A 7 -44.60 -16.40 51.31
N VAL A 8 -44.54 -15.09 51.53
CA VAL A 8 -44.05 -14.10 50.55
C VAL A 8 -42.56 -14.27 50.29
N LEU A 9 -41.73 -14.35 51.33
CA LEU A 9 -40.29 -14.60 51.22
C LEU A 9 -40.00 -15.89 50.44
N ARG A 10 -40.70 -16.99 50.73
CA ARG A 10 -40.52 -18.28 50.03
C ARG A 10 -40.87 -18.21 48.54
N LYS A 11 -41.87 -17.40 48.15
CA LYS A 11 -42.26 -17.20 46.74
C LYS A 11 -41.24 -16.36 45.97
N TYR A 12 -40.68 -15.32 46.59
CA TYR A 12 -39.69 -14.43 45.96
C TYR A 12 -38.24 -14.92 46.09
N PHE A 13 -37.96 -15.86 46.99
CA PHE A 13 -36.63 -16.45 47.19
C PHE A 13 -36.06 -17.09 45.91
N TYR A 14 -36.91 -17.68 45.06
CA TYR A 14 -36.50 -18.27 43.78
C TYR A 14 -36.45 -17.27 42.62
N LEU A 15 -37.12 -16.11 42.75
CA LEU A 15 -37.11 -15.07 41.71
C LEU A 15 -35.85 -14.21 41.77
N LEU A 16 -35.33 -13.95 42.98
CA LEU A 16 -34.16 -13.07 43.19
C LEU A 16 -32.89 -13.58 42.44
N PRO A 17 -32.50 -14.87 42.53
CA PRO A 17 -31.33 -15.39 41.81
C PRO A 17 -31.49 -15.35 40.28
N VAL A 18 -32.72 -15.53 39.78
CA VAL A 18 -33.02 -15.46 38.36
C VAL A 18 -32.85 -14.02 37.86
N VAL A 19 -33.36 -13.03 38.61
CA VAL A 19 -33.16 -11.61 38.27
C VAL A 19 -31.67 -11.26 38.27
N PHE A 20 -30.92 -11.66 39.30
CA PHE A 20 -29.47 -11.45 39.34
C PHE A 20 -28.76 -12.09 38.14
N PHE A 21 -29.09 -13.34 37.81
CA PHE A 21 -28.53 -14.03 36.65
C PHE A 21 -28.81 -13.29 35.34
N LEU A 22 -30.05 -12.85 35.11
CA LEU A 22 -30.43 -12.09 33.90
C LEU A 22 -29.72 -10.73 33.83
N THR A 23 -29.60 -10.01 34.94
CA THR A 23 -28.87 -8.74 34.98
C THR A 23 -27.37 -8.93 34.73
N GLY A 24 -26.77 -10.00 35.27
CA GLY A 24 -25.38 -10.37 35.03
C GLY A 24 -25.14 -10.75 33.57
N LEU A 25 -26.06 -11.50 32.95
CA LEU A 25 -26.00 -11.86 31.54
C LEU A 25 -26.07 -10.62 30.63
N ALA A 26 -27.00 -9.69 30.91
CA ALA A 26 -27.13 -8.45 30.15
C ALA A 26 -25.88 -7.55 30.30
N THR A 27 -25.33 -7.45 31.51
CA THR A 27 -24.11 -6.68 31.78
C THR A 27 -22.91 -7.30 31.07
N LEU A 28 -22.77 -8.64 31.14
CA LEU A 28 -21.70 -9.37 30.45
C LEU A 28 -21.80 -9.19 28.94
N TYR A 29 -23.01 -9.29 28.37
CA TYR A 29 -23.25 -9.04 26.95
C TYR A 29 -22.81 -7.63 26.54
N TYR A 30 -23.19 -6.61 27.31
CA TYR A 30 -22.84 -5.23 27.03
C TYR A 30 -21.33 -5.00 27.09
N ILE A 31 -20.67 -5.39 28.19
CA ILE A 31 -19.23 -5.21 28.38
C ILE A 31 -18.44 -5.93 27.29
N GLN A 32 -18.76 -7.20 27.01
CA GLN A 32 -18.08 -7.97 25.98
C GLN A 32 -18.26 -7.37 24.58
N THR A 33 -19.46 -6.85 24.27
CA THR A 33 -19.70 -6.23 22.95
C THR A 33 -18.82 -4.99 22.78
N VAL A 34 -18.72 -4.14 23.80
CA VAL A 34 -17.87 -2.93 23.76
C VAL A 34 -16.38 -3.30 23.66
N LEU A 35 -15.92 -4.26 24.45
CA LEU A 35 -14.52 -4.71 24.43
C LEU A 35 -14.15 -5.32 23.07
N SER A 36 -14.96 -6.25 22.56
CA SER A 36 -14.69 -6.89 21.26
C SER A 36 -14.65 -5.88 20.11
N GLU A 37 -15.51 -4.85 20.12
CA GLU A 37 -15.45 -3.79 19.11
C GLU A 37 -14.21 -2.91 19.24
N GLN A 38 -13.80 -2.58 20.47
CA GLN A 38 -12.58 -1.80 20.71
C GLN A 38 -11.33 -2.58 20.29
N ASP A 39 -11.26 -3.87 20.62
CA ASP A 39 -10.16 -4.75 20.24
C ASP A 39 -10.08 -4.89 18.71
N ALA A 40 -11.23 -5.10 18.05
CA ALA A 40 -11.30 -5.15 16.59
C ALA A 40 -10.84 -3.84 15.93
N VAL A 41 -11.33 -2.70 16.40
CA VAL A 41 -10.90 -1.39 15.87
C VAL A 41 -9.41 -1.18 16.06
N THR A 42 -8.89 -1.55 17.23
CA THR A 42 -7.46 -1.40 17.55
C THR A 42 -6.61 -2.29 16.66
N GLU A 43 -6.97 -3.56 16.50
CA GLU A 43 -6.28 -4.51 15.61
C GLU A 43 -6.27 -4.02 14.16
N ILE A 44 -7.43 -3.60 13.64
CA ILE A 44 -7.52 -3.09 12.27
C ILE A 44 -6.68 -1.82 12.12
N SER A 45 -6.78 -0.88 13.06
CA SER A 45 -6.04 0.39 13.00
C SER A 45 -4.53 0.21 13.07
N LEU A 46 -4.04 -0.77 13.84
CA LEU A 46 -2.62 -1.11 13.88
C LEU A 46 -2.15 -1.68 12.55
N ASN A 47 -2.89 -2.63 11.97
CA ASN A 47 -2.57 -3.18 10.65
C ASN A 47 -2.59 -2.10 9.55
N LEU A 48 -3.58 -1.20 9.58
CA LEU A 48 -3.64 -0.06 8.65
C LEU A 48 -2.41 0.84 8.78
N LYS A 49 -1.96 1.09 10.02
CA LYS A 49 -0.76 1.90 10.28
C LYS A 49 0.52 1.21 9.81
N ASP A 50 0.61 -0.11 9.93
CA ASP A 50 1.76 -0.87 9.44
C ASP A 50 1.83 -0.84 7.91
N VAL A 51 0.68 -0.96 7.24
CA VAL A 51 0.55 -0.84 5.78
C VAL A 51 0.90 0.58 5.31
N GLU A 52 0.37 1.61 5.99
CA GLU A 52 0.69 3.02 5.75
C GLU A 52 2.21 3.27 5.88
N GLY A 53 2.82 2.83 6.98
CA GLY A 53 4.26 2.98 7.18
C GLY A 53 5.11 2.25 6.13
N TRP A 54 4.66 1.09 5.63
CA TRP A 54 5.32 0.39 4.54
C TRP A 54 5.26 1.17 3.22
N ILE A 55 4.09 1.74 2.89
CA ILE A 55 3.89 2.57 1.70
C ILE A 55 4.81 3.79 1.77
N ASP A 56 4.73 4.55 2.86
CA ASP A 56 5.52 5.77 3.05
C ASP A 56 7.03 5.50 2.98
N HIS A 57 7.47 4.41 3.62
CA HIS A 57 8.88 4.03 3.61
C HIS A 57 9.36 3.66 2.20
N ASN A 58 8.56 2.89 1.46
CA ASN A 58 8.92 2.47 0.12
C ASN A 58 8.89 3.62 -0.88
N GLU A 59 7.88 4.50 -0.83
CA GLU A 59 7.85 5.69 -1.67
C GLU A 59 9.06 6.59 -1.42
N SER A 60 9.41 6.81 -0.15
CA SER A 60 10.58 7.60 0.23
C SER A 60 11.88 6.94 -0.23
N ALA A 61 12.01 5.62 -0.06
CA ALA A 61 13.19 4.86 -0.49
C ALA A 61 13.35 4.84 -2.01
N LEU A 62 12.25 4.68 -2.76
CA LEU A 62 12.25 4.75 -4.22
C LEU A 62 12.63 6.14 -4.71
N LYS A 63 12.07 7.19 -4.10
CA LYS A 63 12.40 8.57 -4.46
C LYS A 63 13.88 8.87 -4.25
N LEU A 64 14.45 8.49 -3.11
CA LEU A 64 15.87 8.65 -2.84
C LEU A 64 16.73 7.88 -3.86
N LEU A 65 16.34 6.66 -4.21
CA LEU A 65 17.06 5.84 -5.18
C LEU A 65 16.97 6.41 -6.61
N GLN A 66 15.84 7.03 -6.94
CA GLN A 66 15.65 7.78 -8.20
C GLN A 66 16.58 8.99 -8.23
N GLU A 67 16.59 9.82 -7.19
CA GLU A 67 17.46 10.99 -7.07
C GLU A 67 18.94 10.61 -7.18
N GLU A 68 19.38 9.55 -6.48
CA GLU A 68 20.75 9.01 -6.60
C GLU A 68 21.06 8.55 -8.03
N SER A 69 20.12 7.86 -8.69
CA SER A 69 20.26 7.39 -10.07
C SER A 69 20.37 8.56 -11.06
N ASP A 70 19.59 9.62 -10.85
CA ASP A 70 19.57 10.82 -11.69
C ASP A 70 20.88 11.60 -11.55
N GLU A 71 21.33 11.85 -10.32
CA GLU A 71 22.61 12.50 -10.03
C GLU A 71 23.79 11.74 -10.66
N GLN A 72 23.83 10.41 -10.50
CA GLN A 72 24.86 9.58 -11.11
C GLN A 72 24.84 9.66 -12.64
N SER A 73 23.65 9.68 -13.24
CA SER A 73 23.51 9.76 -14.69
C SER A 73 23.94 11.14 -15.22
N ILE A 74 23.61 12.22 -14.50
CA ILE A 74 24.04 13.59 -14.83
C ILE A 74 25.56 13.72 -14.71
N ALA A 75 26.16 13.19 -13.65
CA ALA A 75 27.61 13.19 -13.46
C ALA A 75 28.34 12.46 -14.61
N LYS A 76 27.80 11.32 -15.08
CA LYS A 76 28.35 10.60 -16.24
C LYS A 76 28.23 11.38 -17.54
N ALA A 77 27.11 12.08 -17.76
CA ALA A 77 26.92 12.93 -18.93
C ALA A 77 27.90 14.12 -18.92
N HIS A 78 28.12 14.77 -17.77
CA HIS A 78 29.15 15.79 -17.62
C HIS A 78 30.55 15.25 -17.83
N ALA A 79 30.87 14.07 -17.29
CA ALA A 79 32.16 13.43 -17.51
C ALA A 79 32.41 13.19 -19.01
N PHE A 80 31.38 12.74 -19.74
CA PHE A 80 31.49 12.58 -21.19
C PHE A 80 31.69 13.91 -21.92
N ALA A 81 30.92 14.95 -21.56
CA ALA A 81 31.07 16.29 -22.13
C ALA A 81 32.48 16.86 -21.88
N TYR A 82 33.05 16.61 -20.69
CA TYR A 82 34.41 17.00 -20.35
C TYR A 82 35.46 16.22 -21.16
N MET A 83 35.27 14.91 -21.39
CA MET A 83 36.15 14.12 -22.26
C MET A 83 36.13 14.63 -23.70
N ILE A 84 34.96 15.01 -24.23
CA ILE A 84 34.83 15.62 -25.56
C ILE A 84 35.61 16.95 -25.60
N ASN A 85 35.47 17.78 -24.58
CA ASN A 85 36.18 19.05 -24.48
C ASN A 85 37.71 18.91 -24.47
N LEU A 86 38.23 17.88 -23.79
CA LEU A 86 39.66 17.60 -23.79
C LEU A 86 40.16 17.06 -25.14
N LYS A 87 39.35 16.25 -25.83
CA LYS A 87 39.74 15.62 -27.10
C LYS A 87 38.51 15.46 -28.02
N PRO A 88 38.15 16.49 -28.81
CA PRO A 88 36.97 16.41 -29.70
C PRO A 88 37.06 15.28 -30.74
N ALA A 89 38.28 14.85 -31.11
CA ALA A 89 38.52 13.77 -32.05
C ALA A 89 37.91 12.41 -31.64
N ILE A 90 37.56 12.21 -30.36
CA ILE A 90 36.87 10.99 -29.89
C ILE A 90 35.54 10.77 -30.62
N LEU A 91 34.86 11.85 -31.03
CA LEU A 91 33.55 11.79 -31.71
C LEU A 91 33.61 11.12 -33.09
N HIS A 92 34.79 11.09 -33.71
CA HIS A 92 35.01 10.51 -35.03
C HIS A 92 35.54 9.07 -34.97
N THR A 93 35.72 8.53 -33.76
CA THR A 93 36.32 7.20 -33.57
C THR A 93 35.36 6.29 -32.82
N PRO A 94 34.59 5.42 -33.52
CA PRO A 94 33.61 4.53 -32.88
C PRO A 94 34.20 3.68 -31.76
N ALA A 95 35.43 3.18 -31.93
CA ALA A 95 36.12 2.40 -30.92
C ALA A 95 36.43 3.20 -29.64
N GLU A 96 36.70 4.50 -29.74
CA GLU A 96 36.90 5.36 -28.57
C GLU A 96 35.56 5.66 -27.87
N LEU A 97 34.49 5.92 -28.62
CA LEU A 97 33.15 6.08 -28.07
C LEU A 97 32.69 4.82 -27.31
N ASP A 98 32.87 3.63 -27.88
CA ASP A 98 32.54 2.38 -27.20
C ASP A 98 33.39 2.13 -25.95
N ARG A 99 34.66 2.50 -25.98
CA ARG A 99 35.53 2.44 -24.79
C ARG A 99 35.02 3.37 -23.69
N ILE A 100 34.65 4.60 -24.04
CA ILE A 100 34.11 5.58 -23.07
C ILE A 100 32.77 5.11 -22.52
N ARG A 101 31.89 4.56 -23.37
CA ARG A 101 30.61 3.96 -22.96
C ARG A 101 30.83 2.89 -21.88
N SER A 102 31.80 2.01 -22.08
CA SER A 102 32.18 1.01 -21.08
C SER A 102 32.77 1.61 -19.80
N ILE A 103 33.62 2.63 -19.89
CA ILE A 103 34.22 3.29 -18.72
C ILE A 103 33.17 4.00 -17.86
N LEU A 104 32.25 4.72 -18.50
CA LEU A 104 31.15 5.42 -17.82
C LEU A 104 30.05 4.46 -17.35
N ASN A 105 30.12 3.19 -17.76
CA ASN A 105 29.13 2.16 -17.47
C ASN A 105 27.71 2.65 -17.80
N VAL A 106 27.53 3.03 -19.07
CA VAL A 106 26.26 3.42 -19.68
C VAL A 106 25.97 2.53 -20.89
N ASP A 107 24.72 2.47 -21.30
CA ASP A 107 24.29 1.62 -22.41
C ASP A 107 24.42 2.34 -23.75
N GLU A 108 24.23 3.66 -23.78
CA GLU A 108 24.32 4.48 -24.99
C GLU A 108 25.02 5.81 -24.73
N LEU A 109 25.76 6.30 -25.74
CA LEU A 109 26.31 7.65 -25.79
C LEU A 109 25.85 8.32 -27.09
N HIS A 110 25.41 9.57 -26.99
CA HIS A 110 24.92 10.38 -28.11
C HIS A 110 25.46 11.81 -28.01
N VAL A 111 25.80 12.40 -29.15
CA VAL A 111 26.24 13.79 -29.25
C VAL A 111 25.54 14.46 -30.42
N ALA A 112 24.92 15.61 -30.16
CA ALA A 112 24.28 16.43 -31.18
C ALA A 112 25.01 17.77 -31.36
N ASN A 113 24.93 18.32 -32.57
CA ASN A 113 25.48 19.63 -32.89
C ASN A 113 24.54 20.78 -32.49
N SER A 114 24.94 22.02 -32.81
CA SER A 114 24.21 23.25 -32.54
C SER A 114 22.82 23.35 -33.20
N ARG A 115 22.50 22.45 -34.14
CA ARG A 115 21.16 22.34 -34.76
C ARG A 115 20.32 21.23 -34.15
N GLY A 116 20.78 20.57 -33.08
CA GLY A 116 20.09 19.42 -32.48
C GLY A 116 20.11 18.17 -33.37
N ILE A 117 21.05 18.08 -34.30
CA ILE A 117 21.24 16.89 -35.15
C ILE A 117 22.30 16.01 -34.53
N LEU A 118 21.99 14.74 -34.32
CA LEU A 118 22.90 13.74 -33.77
C LEU A 118 24.05 13.50 -34.76
N ILE A 119 25.29 13.73 -34.32
CA ILE A 119 26.51 13.62 -35.14
C ILE A 119 27.41 12.46 -34.72
N ALA A 120 27.30 11.97 -33.49
CA ALA A 120 28.07 10.83 -33.00
C ALA A 120 27.23 10.02 -32.01
N SER A 121 27.24 8.70 -32.16
CA SER A 121 26.47 7.78 -31.33
C SER A 121 27.13 6.40 -31.26
N THR A 122 26.96 5.70 -30.14
CA THR A 122 27.31 4.26 -30.02
C THR A 122 26.30 3.35 -30.73
N ILE A 123 25.17 3.90 -31.17
CA ILE A 123 24.17 3.29 -32.05
C ILE A 123 24.27 3.99 -33.42
N PRO A 124 25.00 3.42 -34.41
CA PRO A 124 25.29 4.09 -35.68
C PRO A 124 24.04 4.55 -36.45
N ASP A 125 22.96 3.77 -36.37
CA ASP A 125 21.69 4.05 -37.06
C ASP A 125 21.01 5.34 -36.59
N TYR A 126 21.40 5.88 -35.44
CA TYR A 126 20.83 7.12 -34.90
C TYR A 126 21.55 8.38 -35.43
N VAL A 127 22.69 8.24 -36.11
CA VAL A 127 23.41 9.40 -36.68
C VAL A 127 22.55 10.08 -37.74
N GLY A 128 22.40 11.40 -37.63
CA GLY A 128 21.50 12.21 -38.45
C GLY A 128 20.10 12.42 -37.85
N TYR A 129 19.78 11.75 -36.73
CA TYR A 129 18.53 11.95 -36.01
C TYR A 129 18.39 13.40 -35.51
N ARG A 130 17.15 13.92 -35.56
CA ARG A 130 16.81 15.29 -35.17
C ARG A 130 16.10 15.28 -33.82
N TYR A 131 16.67 15.94 -32.82
CA TYR A 131 16.09 15.97 -31.47
C TYR A 131 14.71 16.65 -31.46
N GLU A 132 14.47 17.62 -32.34
CA GLU A 132 13.16 18.27 -32.54
C GLU A 132 12.04 17.35 -33.05
N SER A 133 12.37 16.15 -33.56
CA SER A 133 11.38 15.28 -34.22
C SER A 133 10.50 14.46 -33.27
N ASP A 134 10.89 14.33 -32.01
CA ASP A 134 10.13 13.61 -30.99
C ASP A 134 10.09 14.39 -29.67
N PRO A 135 8.95 14.43 -28.95
CA PRO A 135 8.84 15.11 -27.67
C PRO A 135 9.90 14.67 -26.64
N GLN A 136 10.23 13.38 -26.60
CA GLN A 136 11.23 12.83 -25.68
C GLN A 136 12.61 13.42 -25.95
N SER A 137 13.06 13.46 -27.21
CA SER A 137 14.36 14.07 -27.53
C SER A 137 14.32 15.60 -27.49
N SER A 138 13.17 16.22 -27.78
CA SER A 138 13.05 17.68 -27.86
C SER A 138 13.34 18.38 -26.53
N ALA A 139 13.09 17.70 -25.41
CA ALA A 139 13.35 18.21 -24.07
C ALA A 139 14.83 18.59 -23.83
N PHE A 140 15.78 18.00 -24.58
CA PHE A 140 17.20 18.30 -24.46
C PHE A 140 17.67 19.47 -25.33
N MET A 141 16.83 20.02 -26.21
CA MET A 141 17.20 21.12 -27.10
C MET A 141 17.66 22.36 -26.33
N LEU A 142 17.17 22.55 -25.10
CA LEU A 142 17.60 23.63 -24.21
C LEU A 142 19.12 23.58 -23.91
N ALA A 143 19.76 22.41 -23.97
CA ALA A 143 21.20 22.30 -23.73
C ALA A 143 22.06 23.07 -24.75
N ILE A 144 21.51 23.39 -25.93
CA ILE A 144 22.22 24.15 -26.97
C ILE A 144 22.40 25.62 -26.57
N ASP A 145 21.44 26.17 -25.82
CA ASP A 145 21.39 27.58 -25.47
C ASP A 145 21.75 27.86 -24.00
N TYR A 146 21.67 26.85 -23.14
CA TYR A 146 21.96 26.97 -21.71
C TYR A 146 23.17 26.08 -21.33
N PRO A 147 24.38 26.66 -21.13
CA PRO A 147 25.60 25.90 -20.82
C PRO A 147 25.54 25.09 -19.51
N GLU A 148 24.75 25.54 -18.53
CA GLU A 148 24.54 24.85 -17.25
C GLU A 148 23.38 23.85 -17.30
N PHE A 149 22.81 23.59 -18.49
CA PHE A 149 21.72 22.65 -18.63
C PHE A 149 22.18 21.23 -18.26
N ALA A 150 21.43 20.62 -17.35
CA ALA A 150 21.51 19.22 -17.03
C ALA A 150 20.10 18.69 -16.77
N TYR A 151 19.78 17.55 -17.36
CA TYR A 151 18.47 16.95 -17.21
C TYR A 151 18.54 15.43 -17.33
N ALA A 152 18.15 14.73 -16.27
CA ALA A 152 17.84 13.30 -16.32
C ALA A 152 16.33 13.15 -16.53
N GLN A 153 15.94 12.44 -17.59
CA GLN A 153 14.53 12.21 -17.87
C GLN A 153 13.92 11.19 -16.89
N PRO A 154 12.60 11.26 -16.65
CA PRO A 154 11.87 10.14 -16.07
C PRO A 154 12.07 8.86 -16.88
N LEU A 155 11.91 7.70 -16.24
CA LEU A 155 11.93 6.41 -16.92
C LEU A 155 10.79 6.31 -17.92
N MET A 156 11.13 6.07 -19.19
CA MET A 156 10.14 5.95 -20.26
C MET A 156 10.52 4.83 -21.24
N PRO A 157 9.55 4.18 -21.91
CA PRO A 157 9.84 3.27 -23.00
C PRO A 157 10.55 4.01 -24.14
N LYS A 158 11.62 3.44 -24.70
CA LYS A 158 12.24 3.95 -25.92
C LYS A 158 11.27 3.87 -27.10
N GLY A 159 11.31 4.88 -27.98
CA GLY A 159 10.58 4.83 -29.25
C GLY A 159 10.98 3.65 -30.16
N ALA A 160 12.25 3.22 -30.10
CA ALA A 160 12.79 2.19 -30.98
C ALA A 160 12.39 0.75 -30.62
N ASP A 161 12.46 0.37 -29.34
CA ASP A 161 12.30 -1.03 -28.89
C ASP A 161 11.37 -1.20 -27.68
N LYS A 162 10.78 -0.09 -27.18
CA LYS A 162 9.92 -0.04 -25.99
C LYS A 162 10.56 -0.52 -24.68
N SER A 163 11.87 -0.74 -24.64
CA SER A 163 12.55 -1.01 -23.37
C SER A 163 12.50 0.22 -22.47
N ILE A 164 12.29 0.01 -21.15
CA ILE A 164 12.30 1.11 -20.18
C ILE A 164 13.72 1.61 -20.02
N PHE A 165 13.90 2.91 -20.25
CA PHE A 165 15.20 3.52 -20.36
C PHE A 165 15.17 4.94 -19.81
N GLN A 166 16.35 5.44 -19.45
CA GLN A 166 16.54 6.82 -19.03
C GLN A 166 17.57 7.47 -19.93
N TYR A 167 17.22 8.64 -20.47
CA TYR A 167 18.16 9.51 -21.15
C TYR A 167 18.52 10.67 -20.24
N THR A 168 19.80 10.98 -20.17
CA THR A 168 20.33 12.13 -19.43
C THR A 168 21.15 12.98 -20.37
N GLY A 169 20.86 14.28 -20.42
CA GLY A 169 21.49 15.21 -21.34
C GLY A 169 22.06 16.43 -20.64
N VAL A 170 23.22 16.88 -21.12
CA VAL A 170 23.92 18.10 -20.69
C VAL A 170 24.38 18.90 -21.90
N ALA A 171 24.72 20.17 -21.68
CA ALA A 171 25.34 20.98 -22.72
C ALA A 171 26.74 20.46 -23.07
N ARG A 172 27.11 20.56 -24.35
CA ARG A 172 28.50 20.42 -24.76
C ARG A 172 29.33 21.59 -24.22
N LEU A 173 30.59 21.29 -23.87
CA LEU A 173 31.52 22.28 -23.33
C LEU A 173 32.47 22.86 -24.39
N ASP A 174 32.71 22.10 -25.47
CA ASP A 174 33.64 22.48 -26.55
C ASP A 174 33.00 23.41 -27.59
N GLU A 175 31.73 23.19 -27.88
CA GLU A 175 30.92 24.00 -28.79
C GLU A 175 29.43 23.86 -28.48
N LYS A 176 28.57 24.65 -29.11
CA LYS A 176 27.11 24.51 -28.96
C LYS A 176 26.65 23.13 -29.43
N GLY A 177 25.91 22.43 -28.57
CA GLY A 177 25.32 21.13 -28.85
C GLY A 177 24.93 20.39 -27.59
N ILE A 178 24.57 19.12 -27.74
CA ILE A 178 24.01 18.29 -26.68
C ILE A 178 24.93 17.08 -26.48
N VAL A 179 25.24 16.74 -25.24
CA VAL A 179 25.82 15.45 -24.86
C VAL A 179 24.76 14.68 -24.12
N GLN A 180 24.51 13.43 -24.52
CA GLN A 180 23.50 12.59 -23.89
C GLN A 180 24.06 11.19 -23.61
N THR A 181 23.71 10.67 -22.45
CA THR A 181 23.96 9.29 -22.07
C THR A 181 22.62 8.57 -21.89
N GLY A 182 22.57 7.32 -22.31
CA GLY A 182 21.42 6.45 -22.12
C GLY A 182 21.77 5.27 -21.22
N ASN A 183 20.90 4.95 -20.27
CA ASN A 183 21.07 3.81 -19.39
C ASN A 183 19.73 3.16 -19.03
N GLN A 184 19.77 1.85 -18.85
CA GLN A 184 18.73 1.08 -18.20
C GLN A 184 19.09 0.94 -16.71
N PRO A 185 18.47 1.71 -15.78
CA PRO A 185 18.85 1.68 -14.38
C PRO A 185 18.31 0.42 -13.69
N LYS A 186 19.04 -0.69 -13.85
CA LYS A 186 18.65 -2.03 -13.37
C LYS A 186 18.34 -2.08 -11.88
N ARG A 187 19.05 -1.32 -11.05
CA ARG A 187 18.84 -1.29 -9.59
C ARG A 187 17.51 -0.62 -9.24
N LEU A 188 17.22 0.53 -9.85
CA LEU A 188 15.97 1.25 -9.69
C LEU A 188 14.78 0.43 -10.22
N LEU A 189 14.89 -0.16 -11.41
CA LEU A 189 13.84 -1.02 -11.97
C LEU A 189 13.56 -2.24 -11.08
N LYS A 190 14.58 -2.86 -10.50
CA LYS A 190 14.41 -3.96 -9.53
C LYS A 190 13.75 -3.49 -8.24
N ALA A 191 14.10 -2.32 -7.73
CA ALA A 191 13.49 -1.75 -6.53
C ALA A 191 12.01 -1.43 -6.77
N MET A 192 11.67 -0.81 -7.91
CA MET A 192 10.27 -0.55 -8.32
C MET A 192 9.47 -1.85 -8.45
N ALA A 193 10.05 -2.90 -9.02
CA ALA A 193 9.39 -4.20 -9.12
C ALA A 193 9.22 -4.90 -7.75
N ALA A 194 10.17 -4.73 -6.84
CA ALA A 194 10.12 -5.31 -5.48
C ALA A 194 9.15 -4.56 -4.55
N THR A 195 8.80 -3.32 -4.88
CA THR A 195 7.87 -2.47 -4.14
C THR A 195 6.51 -2.40 -4.81
N ASP A 196 6.20 -3.33 -5.74
CA ASP A 196 4.91 -3.36 -6.42
C ASP A 196 3.79 -3.44 -5.38
N ILE A 197 3.01 -2.36 -5.32
CA ILE A 197 1.89 -2.20 -4.40
C ILE A 197 0.91 -3.37 -4.51
N ARG A 198 0.81 -4.02 -5.69
CA ARG A 198 -0.06 -5.19 -5.91
C ARG A 198 0.28 -6.39 -5.05
N GLU A 199 1.54 -6.50 -4.64
CA GLU A 199 2.04 -7.61 -3.82
C GLU A 199 2.05 -7.29 -2.31
N LEU A 200 1.81 -6.02 -1.94
CA LEU A 200 1.84 -5.55 -0.55
C LEU A 200 1.03 -6.40 0.43
N LEU A 201 -0.21 -6.75 0.05
CA LEU A 201 -1.13 -7.44 0.96
C LEU A 201 -1.20 -8.95 0.76
N THR A 202 -0.45 -9.54 -0.19
CA THR A 202 -0.56 -10.96 -0.54
C THR A 202 -0.41 -11.90 0.67
N ASP A 203 0.51 -11.57 1.60
CA ASP A 203 0.78 -12.38 2.78
C ASP A 203 0.27 -11.75 4.09
N VAL A 204 -0.42 -10.61 4.01
CA VAL A 204 -0.92 -9.90 5.19
C VAL A 204 -2.31 -10.40 5.55
N ARG A 205 -2.44 -10.89 6.79
CA ARG A 205 -3.69 -11.40 7.35
C ARG A 205 -4.19 -10.45 8.44
N LEU A 206 -5.49 -10.20 8.43
CA LEU A 206 -6.20 -9.44 9.45
C LEU A 206 -7.12 -10.39 10.21
N GLY A 207 -6.84 -10.64 11.49
CA GLY A 207 -7.48 -11.71 12.24
C GLY A 207 -7.38 -13.08 11.55
N LYS A 208 -8.42 -13.90 11.72
CA LYS A 208 -8.59 -15.23 11.13
C LYS A 208 -9.23 -15.19 9.75
N SER A 209 -10.16 -14.27 9.55
CA SER A 209 -11.00 -14.21 8.34
C SER A 209 -11.20 -12.79 7.79
N GLY A 210 -10.49 -11.81 8.36
CA GLY A 210 -10.49 -10.44 7.86
C GLY A 210 -9.78 -10.29 6.52
N LYS A 211 -10.01 -9.14 5.89
CA LYS A 211 -9.41 -8.75 4.61
C LYS A 211 -8.83 -7.36 4.74
N LEU A 212 -7.66 -7.15 4.16
CA LEU A 212 -7.10 -5.83 3.90
C LEU A 212 -7.17 -5.53 2.42
N LEU A 213 -7.38 -4.26 2.09
CA LEU A 213 -7.40 -3.73 0.74
C LEU A 213 -6.62 -2.41 0.72
N VAL A 214 -5.89 -2.16 -0.37
CA VAL A 214 -5.33 -0.85 -0.72
C VAL A 214 -5.91 -0.45 -2.07
N THR A 215 -6.44 0.75 -2.17
CA THR A 215 -7.00 1.31 -3.42
C THR A 215 -6.36 2.63 -3.79
N ASP A 216 -6.51 3.04 -5.04
CA ASP A 216 -6.32 4.44 -5.41
C ASP A 216 -7.50 5.31 -4.91
N LEU A 217 -7.39 6.62 -5.12
CA LEU A 217 -8.44 7.59 -4.77
C LEU A 217 -9.71 7.43 -5.63
N ASP A 218 -9.61 6.80 -6.79
CA ASP A 218 -10.74 6.50 -7.68
C ASP A 218 -11.52 5.27 -7.22
N GLY A 219 -10.95 4.47 -6.33
CA GLY A 219 -11.56 3.28 -5.73
C GLY A 219 -11.21 1.97 -6.44
N VAL A 220 -10.18 1.95 -7.29
CA VAL A 220 -9.66 0.72 -7.89
C VAL A 220 -8.76 0.00 -6.90
N ILE A 221 -9.02 -1.28 -6.65
CA ILE A 221 -8.23 -2.09 -5.73
C ILE A 221 -6.86 -2.36 -6.35
N LEU A 222 -5.82 -1.76 -5.76
CA LEU A 222 -4.43 -1.94 -6.14
C LEU A 222 -3.84 -3.19 -5.47
N SER A 223 -4.15 -3.43 -4.20
CA SER A 223 -3.65 -4.56 -3.42
C SER A 223 -4.75 -5.16 -2.55
N ALA A 224 -4.70 -6.47 -2.32
CA ALA A 224 -5.66 -7.16 -1.48
C ALA A 224 -5.06 -8.40 -0.85
N SER A 225 -5.52 -8.77 0.36
CA SER A 225 -5.22 -10.09 0.96
C SER A 225 -5.72 -11.27 0.11
N ASP A 226 -6.66 -11.01 -0.82
CA ASP A 226 -7.20 -11.97 -1.77
C ASP A 226 -6.97 -11.45 -3.20
N ARG A 227 -6.02 -12.07 -3.91
CA ARG A 227 -5.61 -11.67 -5.28
C ARG A 227 -6.78 -11.59 -6.26
N SER A 228 -7.87 -12.32 -6.04
CA SER A 228 -9.06 -12.26 -6.91
C SER A 228 -9.79 -10.91 -6.89
N SER A 229 -9.41 -10.02 -5.99
CA SER A 229 -9.99 -8.69 -5.79
C SER A 229 -9.20 -7.57 -6.47
N ILE A 230 -7.93 -7.83 -6.86
CA ILE A 230 -7.05 -6.84 -7.47
C ILE A 230 -7.61 -6.42 -8.84
N GLY A 231 -7.64 -5.10 -9.09
CA GLY A 231 -8.15 -4.49 -10.32
C GLY A 231 -9.67 -4.33 -10.38
N LYS A 232 -10.41 -4.77 -9.37
CA LYS A 232 -11.85 -4.49 -9.25
C LYS A 232 -12.08 -3.15 -8.58
N GLU A 233 -13.22 -2.54 -8.85
CA GLU A 233 -13.63 -1.33 -8.16
C GLU A 233 -14.24 -1.64 -6.79
N LEU A 234 -14.05 -0.73 -5.83
CA LEU A 234 -14.56 -0.84 -4.47
C LEU A 234 -16.08 -1.01 -4.43
N HIS A 235 -16.78 -0.38 -5.37
CA HIS A 235 -18.24 -0.44 -5.45
C HIS A 235 -18.75 -1.86 -5.75
N GLU A 236 -17.99 -2.65 -6.53
CA GLU A 236 -18.31 -4.05 -6.81
C GLU A 236 -18.18 -4.92 -5.55
N PHE A 237 -17.38 -4.48 -4.59
CA PHE A 237 -17.21 -5.12 -3.29
C PHE A 237 -18.31 -4.75 -2.28
N GLY A 238 -19.26 -3.89 -2.67
CA GLY A 238 -20.38 -3.46 -1.81
C GLY A 238 -20.12 -2.19 -1.02
N PHE A 239 -19.03 -1.47 -1.29
CA PHE A 239 -18.77 -0.17 -0.70
C PHE A 239 -19.49 0.94 -1.45
N GLN A 240 -20.19 1.80 -0.75
CA GLN A 240 -20.77 2.98 -1.36
C GLN A 240 -19.87 4.19 -1.11
N ARG A 241 -19.56 4.97 -2.15
CA ARG A 241 -18.59 6.08 -2.11
C ARG A 241 -18.82 7.09 -0.96
N HIS A 242 -20.07 7.28 -0.54
CA HIS A 242 -20.45 8.15 0.58
C HIS A 242 -20.07 7.63 1.98
N GLU A 243 -19.62 6.38 2.12
CA GLU A 243 -19.19 5.79 3.40
C GLU A 243 -17.73 6.16 3.74
N ILE A 244 -16.96 6.57 2.73
CA ILE A 244 -15.59 7.08 2.86
C ILE A 244 -15.65 8.60 2.82
N ASN A 245 -15.74 9.22 4.00
CA ASN A 245 -15.78 10.66 4.19
C ASN A 245 -14.65 11.09 5.13
N GLY A 246 -13.68 11.85 4.60
CA GLY A 246 -12.54 12.34 5.36
C GLY A 246 -11.34 11.39 5.31
N THR A 247 -10.39 11.58 6.23
CA THR A 247 -9.09 10.89 6.23
C THR A 247 -9.10 9.57 6.96
N GLU A 248 -10.06 9.35 7.86
CA GLU A 248 -10.24 8.11 8.59
C GLU A 248 -11.72 7.92 8.96
N GLY A 249 -12.14 6.66 9.09
CA GLY A 249 -13.50 6.37 9.50
C GLY A 249 -13.73 4.90 9.79
N LYS A 250 -14.88 4.63 10.41
CA LYS A 250 -15.31 3.29 10.78
C LYS A 250 -16.81 3.13 10.62
N PHE A 251 -17.23 2.00 10.06
CA PHE A 251 -18.64 1.72 9.83
C PHE A 251 -18.89 0.21 9.71
N HIS A 252 -20.13 -0.21 9.92
CA HIS A 252 -20.55 -1.58 9.61
C HIS A 252 -21.01 -1.66 8.16
N THR A 253 -20.51 -2.65 7.43
CA THR A 253 -20.95 -2.92 6.05
C THR A 253 -21.23 -4.40 5.85
N ALA A 254 -21.96 -4.73 4.78
CA ALA A 254 -22.26 -6.09 4.39
C ALA A 254 -21.53 -6.43 3.09
N ILE A 255 -20.49 -7.25 3.19
CA ILE A 255 -19.67 -7.65 2.04
C ILE A 255 -19.95 -9.12 1.77
N ALA A 256 -20.34 -9.43 0.53
CA ALA A 256 -20.73 -10.78 0.10
C ALA A 256 -21.75 -11.46 1.05
N GLY A 257 -22.72 -10.68 1.55
CA GLY A 257 -23.77 -11.16 2.46
C GLY A 257 -23.33 -11.40 3.91
N ARG A 258 -22.08 -11.09 4.27
CA ARG A 258 -21.57 -11.17 5.66
C ARG A 258 -21.42 -9.77 6.24
N ARG A 259 -21.95 -9.57 7.46
CA ARG A 259 -21.75 -8.32 8.19
C ARG A 259 -20.31 -8.25 8.68
N SER A 260 -19.63 -7.17 8.34
CA SER A 260 -18.25 -6.89 8.69
C SER A 260 -18.14 -5.50 9.29
N TYR A 261 -17.15 -5.32 10.14
CA TYR A 261 -16.71 -4.04 10.63
C TYR A 261 -15.62 -3.53 9.70
N CYS A 262 -15.79 -2.31 9.21
CA CYS A 262 -14.85 -1.64 8.33
C CYS A 262 -14.16 -0.50 9.08
N VAL A 263 -12.85 -0.42 8.94
CA VAL A 263 -12.07 0.77 9.28
C VAL A 263 -11.25 1.13 8.05
N TYR A 264 -11.20 2.42 7.71
CA TYR A 264 -10.38 2.91 6.61
C TYR A 264 -9.53 4.08 7.04
N ARG A 265 -8.42 4.28 6.32
CA ARG A 265 -7.55 5.44 6.40
C ARG A 265 -7.07 5.83 5.02
N VAL A 266 -7.02 7.13 4.75
CA VAL A 266 -6.42 7.69 3.54
C VAL A 266 -4.95 8.01 3.84
N ALA A 267 -4.04 7.48 3.04
CA ALA A 267 -2.60 7.66 3.13
C ALA A 267 -2.06 8.08 1.76
N GLY A 268 -1.70 9.36 1.60
CA GLY A 268 -1.27 9.92 0.31
C GLY A 268 -2.34 9.76 -0.78
N ASP A 269 -1.94 9.12 -1.89
CA ASP A 269 -2.82 8.81 -3.03
C ASP A 269 -3.52 7.44 -2.91
N HIS A 270 -3.51 6.87 -1.70
CA HIS A 270 -4.05 5.55 -1.42
C HIS A 270 -5.08 5.55 -0.30
N ILE A 271 -6.03 4.61 -0.38
CA ILE A 271 -7.01 4.32 0.67
C ILE A 271 -6.76 2.91 1.17
N ILE A 272 -6.46 2.78 2.46
CA ILE A 272 -6.23 1.50 3.13
C ILE A 272 -7.50 1.13 3.89
N ILE A 273 -8.02 -0.07 3.64
CA ILE A 273 -9.29 -0.52 4.17
C ILE A 273 -9.11 -1.88 4.83
N GLY A 274 -9.54 -1.99 6.08
CA GLY A 274 -9.55 -3.23 6.85
C GLY A 274 -10.96 -3.67 7.16
N LEU A 275 -11.23 -4.95 6.92
CA LEU A 275 -12.53 -5.58 7.03
C LEU A 275 -12.44 -6.78 7.95
N LEU A 276 -13.16 -6.75 9.07
CA LEU A 276 -13.22 -7.88 9.99
C LEU A 276 -14.67 -8.38 10.15
N PRO A 277 -14.97 -9.65 9.84
CA PRO A 277 -16.33 -10.18 9.98
C PRO A 277 -16.83 -10.10 11.42
N THR A 278 -18.07 -9.64 11.60
CA THR A 278 -18.70 -9.55 12.94
C THR A 278 -18.82 -10.91 13.64
N SER A 279 -18.88 -12.01 12.88
CA SER A 279 -18.85 -13.37 13.42
C SER A 279 -17.55 -13.68 14.15
N GLU A 280 -16.45 -13.06 13.71
CA GLU A 280 -15.15 -13.18 14.35
C GLU A 280 -15.04 -12.26 15.56
N ILE A 281 -15.41 -10.98 15.40
CA ILE A 281 -15.39 -9.97 16.47
C ILE A 281 -16.13 -10.47 17.71
N TYR A 282 -17.34 -11.01 17.54
CA TYR A 282 -18.16 -11.43 18.67
C TYR A 282 -18.03 -12.93 19.01
N ALA A 283 -17.05 -13.65 18.43
CA ALA A 283 -16.86 -15.07 18.71
C ALA A 283 -16.56 -15.30 20.19
N GLU A 284 -15.67 -14.50 20.77
CA GLU A 284 -15.30 -14.58 22.20
C GLU A 284 -16.48 -14.23 23.11
N ARG A 285 -17.26 -13.20 22.76
CA ARG A 285 -18.53 -12.87 23.42
C ARG A 285 -19.47 -14.06 23.46
N ASN A 286 -19.67 -14.73 22.33
CA ASN A 286 -20.61 -15.84 22.26
C ASN A 286 -20.15 -17.02 23.12
N ILE A 287 -18.84 -17.31 23.15
CA ILE A 287 -18.26 -18.36 24.02
C ILE A 287 -18.44 -17.98 25.50
N ALA A 288 -18.11 -16.75 25.88
CA ALA A 288 -18.24 -16.29 27.26
C ALA A 288 -19.69 -16.33 27.76
N LEU A 289 -20.64 -15.89 26.93
CA LEU A 289 -22.07 -15.97 27.24
C LEU A 289 -22.56 -17.42 27.38
N LEU A 290 -22.07 -18.33 26.54
CA LEU A 290 -22.42 -19.75 26.62
C LEU A 290 -21.90 -20.36 27.93
N VAL A 291 -20.63 -20.13 28.27
CA VAL A 291 -20.02 -20.62 29.52
C VAL A 291 -20.74 -20.03 30.74
N PHE A 292 -21.01 -18.72 30.75
CA PHE A 292 -21.78 -18.06 31.81
C PHE A 292 -23.20 -18.63 31.93
N SER A 293 -23.85 -18.92 30.80
CA SER A 293 -25.19 -19.49 30.78
C SER A 293 -25.23 -20.90 31.37
N ILE A 294 -24.30 -21.78 30.96
CA ILE A 294 -24.23 -23.15 31.47
C ILE A 294 -23.92 -23.15 32.97
N THR A 295 -22.92 -22.37 33.39
CA THR A 295 -22.54 -22.28 34.82
C THR A 295 -23.67 -21.69 35.65
N GLY A 296 -24.34 -20.63 35.19
CA GLY A 296 -25.48 -20.05 35.85
C GLY A 296 -26.67 -21.02 35.98
N LEU A 297 -27.03 -21.72 34.91
CA LEU A 297 -28.07 -22.77 34.93
C LEU A 297 -27.75 -23.87 35.95
N LEU A 298 -26.51 -24.35 35.99
CA LEU A 298 -26.09 -25.35 36.98
C LEU A 298 -26.24 -24.82 38.42
N THR A 299 -25.85 -23.58 38.69
CA THR A 299 -25.99 -22.97 40.02
C THR A 299 -27.44 -22.74 40.44
N LEU A 300 -28.36 -22.53 39.48
CA LEU A 300 -29.79 -22.37 39.75
C LEU A 300 -30.49 -23.72 39.97
N ILE A 301 -30.12 -24.76 39.22
CA ILE A 301 -30.77 -26.08 39.25
C ILE A 301 -30.32 -26.92 40.46
N LEU A 302 -29.03 -26.94 40.78
CA LEU A 302 -28.46 -27.80 41.83
C LEU A 302 -29.13 -27.60 43.21
N PRO A 303 -29.37 -26.37 43.70
CA PRO A 303 -30.02 -26.15 44.99
C PRO A 303 -31.49 -26.58 44.98
N VAL A 304 -32.21 -26.31 43.89
CA VAL A 304 -33.62 -26.70 43.74
C VAL A 304 -33.75 -28.22 43.73
N TRP A 305 -32.89 -28.90 42.98
CA TRP A 305 -32.84 -30.37 42.95
C TRP A 305 -32.50 -30.96 44.32
N ALA A 306 -31.49 -30.42 45.01
CA ALA A 306 -31.10 -30.88 46.36
C ALA A 306 -32.21 -30.67 47.40
N LEU A 307 -32.94 -29.55 47.33
CA LEU A 307 -34.08 -29.28 48.20
C LEU A 307 -35.26 -30.21 47.91
N ASN A 308 -35.57 -30.44 46.64
CA ASN A 308 -36.69 -31.32 46.25
C ASN A 308 -36.42 -32.77 46.66
N ARG A 309 -35.19 -33.25 46.48
CA ARG A 309 -34.76 -34.60 46.89
C ARG A 309 -34.93 -34.83 48.40
N LYS A 310 -34.59 -33.83 49.23
CA LYS A 310 -34.77 -33.88 50.69
C LYS A 310 -36.25 -33.88 51.13
N TYR A 311 -37.15 -33.33 50.32
CA TYR A 311 -38.58 -33.32 50.59
C TYR A 311 -39.28 -34.62 50.19
N THR A 312 -38.83 -35.30 49.14
CA THR A 312 -39.35 -36.62 48.71
C THR A 312 -38.85 -37.81 49.53
N SER A 313 -37.84 -37.63 50.39
CA SER A 313 -37.28 -38.69 51.26
C SER A 313 -37.82 -38.64 52.70
N ARG A 314 -38.96 -37.99 52.93
CA ARG A 314 -39.73 -37.99 54.18
C ARG A 314 -41.14 -38.46 53.89
#